data_AF-A0AAD7W6D3-F1
#
_entry.id   AF-A0AAD7W6D3-F1
#
_cell.length_a   1.000
_cell.length_b   1.000
_cell.length_c   1.000
_cell.angle_alpha   90.00
_cell.angle_beta   90.00
_cell.angle_gamma   90.00
#
_symmetry.space_group_name_H-M   'P 1'
#
loop_
_entity.id
_entity.type
_entity.pdbx_description
1 polymer ?
#
loop_
_entity_poly.entity_id
_entity_poly.type
_entity_poly.pdbx_seq_one_letter_code
_entity_poly.pdbx_strand_id
1 'polypeptide(L)'
;MAYYGVLLPTIATLIEKLQKIKRESKLQYCTPLVDALIGGVKQRFGYVFESRKCLMATACHPMFRMEYILMEQKADTETGLREEVRRLQTPSTSPTADEEEDPVSEDDITSFFPKKKDDRLDEVEVFLKSLDTSLLTAFASLPKMRRVFIKFNTGVPASAACERLFSVGKDIFTAKRSRLSDKSFERLLMCCVNKRFCSGN
;
A
#
# COMPACT_ATOMS: atom_id res chain seq x y z
N MET A 1 -9.13 -2.12 1.66
CA MET A 1 -8.12 -1.06 1.89
C MET A 1 -7.55 -0.71 0.53
N ALA A 2 -7.43 0.58 0.19
CA ALA A 2 -6.86 1.00 -1.09
C ALA A 2 -5.35 1.16 -0.91
N TYR A 3 -4.56 0.38 -1.65
CA TYR A 3 -3.11 0.50 -1.67
C TYR A 3 -2.69 1.45 -2.78
N TYR A 4 -1.69 2.29 -2.54
CA TYR A 4 -1.23 3.27 -3.54
C TYR A 4 -0.75 2.60 -4.84
N GLY A 5 -0.16 1.41 -4.75
CA GLY A 5 0.32 0.63 -5.91
C GLY A 5 -0.77 0.13 -6.85
N VAL A 6 -2.05 0.25 -6.48
CA VAL A 6 -3.19 -0.08 -7.36
C VAL A 6 -3.48 1.07 -8.33
N LEU A 7 -3.00 2.29 -8.06
CA LEU A 7 -3.33 3.49 -8.81
C LEU A 7 -2.87 3.42 -10.29
N LEU A 8 -1.59 3.10 -10.52
CA LEU A 8 -1.02 3.01 -11.86
C LEU A 8 -1.73 1.94 -12.72
N PRO A 9 -1.89 0.68 -12.26
CA PRO A 9 -2.68 -0.33 -12.99
C PRO A 9 -4.11 0.13 -13.28
N THR A 10 -4.77 0.80 -12.32
CA THR A 10 -6.15 1.26 -12.49
C THR A 10 -6.26 2.30 -13.61
N ILE A 11 -5.36 3.28 -13.65
CA ILE A 11 -5.36 4.31 -14.69
C ILE A 11 -5.00 3.71 -16.05
N ALA A 12 -3.98 2.83 -16.08
CA ALA A 12 -3.58 2.15 -17.31
C ALA A 12 -4.75 1.33 -17.90
N THR A 13 -5.39 0.50 -17.10
CA THR A 13 -6.57 -0.29 -17.52
C THR A 13 -7.77 0.58 -17.89
N LEU A 14 -7.98 1.72 -17.21
CA LEU A 14 -9.03 2.66 -17.59
C LEU A 14 -8.79 3.23 -19.00
N ILE A 15 -7.58 3.71 -19.27
CA ILE A 15 -7.22 4.24 -20.59
C ILE A 15 -7.38 3.16 -21.67
N GLU A 16 -6.89 1.95 -21.40
CA GLU A 16 -6.99 0.81 -22.32
C GLU A 16 -8.46 0.47 -22.64
N LYS A 17 -9.32 0.42 -21.61
CA LYS A 17 -10.77 0.18 -21.79
C LYS A 17 -11.44 1.29 -22.60
N LEU A 18 -11.10 2.56 -22.36
CA LEU A 18 -11.62 3.68 -23.13
C LEU A 18 -11.17 3.62 -24.60
N GLN A 19 -9.90 3.28 -24.84
CA GLN A 19 -9.38 3.06 -26.20
C GLN A 19 -10.04 1.87 -26.88
N LYS A 20 -10.32 0.79 -26.14
CA LYS A 20 -11.06 -0.37 -26.64
C LYS A 20 -12.48 0.03 -27.06
N ILE A 21 -13.19 0.77 -26.22
CA ILE A 21 -14.51 1.33 -26.55
C ILE A 21 -14.43 2.17 -27.82
N LYS A 22 -13.44 3.06 -27.94
CA LYS A 22 -13.26 3.88 -29.15
C LYS A 22 -13.06 3.05 -30.43
N ARG A 23 -12.33 1.94 -30.35
CA ARG A 23 -12.01 1.07 -31.51
C ARG A 23 -13.14 0.11 -31.88
N GLU A 24 -13.76 -0.51 -30.88
CA GLU A 24 -14.67 -1.65 -31.07
C GLU A 24 -16.14 -1.24 -31.02
N SER A 25 -16.47 -0.20 -30.26
CA SER A 25 -17.84 0.30 -30.22
C SER A 25 -18.05 1.21 -31.43
N LYS A 26 -19.04 0.90 -32.28
CA LYS A 26 -19.50 1.78 -33.37
C LYS A 26 -20.20 3.01 -32.78
N LEU A 27 -19.47 3.85 -32.05
CA LEU A 27 -19.97 5.07 -31.44
C LEU A 27 -20.25 6.08 -32.55
N GLN A 28 -21.52 6.33 -32.82
CA GLN A 28 -21.93 7.30 -33.85
C GLN A 28 -21.73 8.75 -33.40
N TYR A 29 -21.94 9.05 -32.12
CA TYR A 29 -21.94 10.42 -31.59
C TYR A 29 -20.97 10.66 -30.43
N CYS A 30 -20.62 9.61 -29.67
CA CYS A 30 -19.88 9.77 -28.41
C CYS A 30 -18.36 9.69 -28.55
N THR A 31 -17.82 9.57 -29.77
CA THR A 31 -16.37 9.53 -30.00
C THR A 31 -15.63 10.74 -29.41
N PRO A 32 -16.11 11.99 -29.59
CA PRO A 32 -15.49 13.17 -28.98
C PRO A 32 -15.50 13.12 -27.44
N LEU A 33 -16.52 12.53 -26.83
CA LEU A 33 -16.59 12.35 -25.38
C LEU A 33 -15.51 11.38 -24.89
N VAL A 34 -15.32 10.26 -25.59
CA VAL A 34 -14.25 9.30 -25.24
C VAL A 34 -12.87 9.94 -25.37
N ASP A 35 -12.67 10.76 -26.40
CA ASP A 35 -11.42 11.51 -26.58
C ASP A 35 -11.18 12.54 -25.48
N ALA A 36 -12.22 13.29 -25.09
CA ALA A 36 -12.15 14.21 -23.97
C ALA A 36 -11.84 13.50 -22.64
N LEU A 37 -12.43 12.31 -22.41
CA LEU A 37 -12.15 11.51 -21.22
C LEU A 37 -10.71 11.00 -21.19
N ILE A 38 -10.22 10.43 -22.30
CA ILE A 38 -8.83 9.98 -22.40
C ILE A 38 -7.87 11.17 -22.20
N GLY A 39 -8.14 12.29 -22.86
CA GLY A 39 -7.36 13.51 -22.73
C GLY A 39 -7.32 14.03 -21.29
N GLY A 40 -8.47 14.13 -20.64
CA GLY A 40 -8.58 14.59 -19.26
C GLY A 40 -7.90 13.66 -18.25
N VAL A 41 -8.03 12.34 -18.42
CA VAL A 41 -7.34 11.35 -17.57
C VAL A 41 -5.83 11.47 -17.73
N LYS A 42 -5.33 11.54 -18.97
CA LYS A 42 -3.88 11.71 -19.24
C LYS A 42 -3.35 13.03 -18.71
N GLN A 43 -4.10 14.13 -18.88
CA GLN A 43 -3.71 15.44 -18.38
C GLN A 43 -3.64 15.44 -16.84
N ARG A 44 -4.65 14.88 -16.18
CA ARG A 44 -4.73 14.89 -14.71
C ARG A 44 -3.77 13.91 -14.05
N PHE A 45 -3.58 12.73 -14.62
CA PHE A 45 -2.85 11.63 -14.01
C PHE A 45 -1.57 11.22 -14.75
N GLY A 46 -1.13 11.98 -15.75
CA GLY A 46 0.09 11.67 -16.51
C GLY A 46 1.32 11.51 -15.61
N TYR A 47 1.44 12.36 -14.58
CA TYR A 47 2.53 12.31 -13.60
C TYR A 47 2.63 10.97 -12.85
N VAL A 48 1.54 10.19 -12.78
CA VAL A 48 1.51 8.91 -12.05
C VAL A 48 2.44 7.88 -12.72
N PHE A 49 2.58 7.95 -14.05
CA PHE A 49 3.44 7.05 -14.83
C PHE A 49 4.93 7.36 -14.69
N GLU A 50 5.28 8.53 -14.18
CA GLU A 50 6.68 8.97 -13.99
C GLU A 50 7.07 9.03 -12.51
N SER A 51 6.07 9.05 -11.61
CA SER A 51 6.31 9.19 -10.18
C SER A 51 7.04 7.97 -9.61
N ARG A 52 8.30 8.16 -9.18
CA ARG A 52 9.08 7.12 -8.47
C ARG A 52 8.30 6.48 -7.34
N LYS A 53 7.53 7.26 -6.55
CA LYS A 53 6.71 6.71 -5.46
C LYS A 53 5.62 5.76 -5.96
N CYS A 54 4.97 6.10 -7.07
CA CYS A 54 3.90 5.27 -7.63
C CYS A 54 4.46 4.01 -8.29
N LEU A 55 5.51 4.16 -9.10
CA LEU A 55 6.22 3.04 -9.72
C LEU A 55 6.70 2.03 -8.67
N MET A 56 7.36 2.50 -7.61
CA MET A 56 7.81 1.65 -6.50
C MET A 56 6.63 0.98 -5.77
N ALA A 57 5.53 1.71 -5.52
CA ALA A 57 4.36 1.14 -4.85
C ALA A 57 3.71 0.02 -5.68
N THR A 58 3.57 0.22 -7.00
CA THR A 58 3.05 -0.79 -7.93
C THR A 58 3.99 -1.98 -8.04
N ALA A 59 5.30 -1.73 -8.16
CA ALA A 59 6.32 -2.78 -8.22
C ALA A 59 6.34 -3.68 -6.98
N CYS A 60 6.05 -3.13 -5.80
CA CYS A 60 5.97 -3.90 -4.56
C CYS A 60 4.67 -4.71 -4.42
N HIS A 61 3.66 -4.47 -5.25
CA HIS A 61 2.36 -5.12 -5.10
C HIS A 61 2.35 -6.50 -5.79
N PRO A 62 2.11 -7.62 -5.06
CA PRO A 62 2.21 -8.98 -5.62
C PRO A 62 1.32 -9.25 -6.83
N MET A 63 0.17 -8.58 -6.93
CA MET A 63 -0.73 -8.72 -8.08
C MET A 63 -0.19 -8.10 -9.38
N PHE A 64 0.66 -7.07 -9.30
CA PHE A 64 1.05 -6.26 -10.47
C PHE A 64 2.54 -6.36 -10.77
N ARG A 65 3.40 -6.30 -9.74
CA ARG A 65 4.87 -6.27 -9.87
C ARG A 65 5.28 -5.27 -10.98
N MET A 66 6.02 -5.74 -11.97
CA MET A 66 6.54 -4.93 -13.08
C MET A 66 5.64 -4.91 -14.32
N GLU A 67 4.43 -5.49 -14.28
CA GLU A 67 3.58 -5.66 -15.46
C GLU A 67 3.13 -4.31 -16.07
N TYR A 68 2.76 -3.36 -15.21
CA TYR A 68 2.23 -2.05 -15.61
C TYR A 68 3.30 -0.96 -15.71
N ILE A 69 4.57 -1.32 -15.59
CA ILE A 69 5.72 -0.39 -15.63
C ILE A 69 6.33 -0.44 -17.03
N LEU A 70 6.64 0.74 -17.59
CA LEU A 70 7.27 0.84 -18.91
C LEU A 70 8.63 0.16 -18.91
N MET A 71 8.98 -0.51 -20.00
CA MET A 71 10.22 -1.29 -20.10
C MET A 71 11.47 -0.48 -19.76
N GLU A 72 11.51 0.79 -20.16
CA GLU A 72 12.60 1.73 -19.86
C GLU A 72 12.77 2.02 -18.36
N GLN A 73 11.68 1.95 -17.58
CA GLN A 73 11.66 2.25 -16.15
C GLN A 73 11.83 1.00 -15.27
N LYS A 74 11.76 -0.21 -15.85
CA LYS A 74 11.81 -1.47 -15.08
C LYS A 74 13.15 -1.64 -14.36
N ALA A 75 14.26 -1.41 -15.06
CA ALA A 75 15.60 -1.55 -14.49
C ALA A 75 15.85 -0.56 -13.34
N ASP A 76 15.41 0.69 -13.51
CA ASP A 76 15.52 1.73 -12.48
C ASP A 76 14.64 1.42 -11.26
N THR A 77 13.43 0.92 -11.49
CA THR A 77 12.51 0.56 -10.41
C THR A 77 13.03 -0.64 -9.62
N GLU A 78 13.56 -1.66 -10.30
CA GLU A 78 14.17 -2.83 -9.68
C GLU A 78 15.41 -2.44 -8.85
N THR A 79 16.26 -1.57 -9.39
CA THR A 79 17.41 -1.00 -8.66
C THR A 79 16.93 -0.25 -7.42
N GLY A 80 15.88 0.58 -7.56
CA GLY A 80 15.26 1.28 -6.45
C GLY A 80 14.71 0.36 -5.35
N LEU A 81 14.13 -0.80 -5.70
CA LEU A 81 13.69 -1.81 -4.73
C LEU A 81 14.86 -2.40 -3.95
N ARG A 82 15.94 -2.78 -4.65
CA ARG A 82 17.16 -3.29 -4.01
C ARG A 82 17.78 -2.27 -3.07
N GLU A 83 17.82 -1.00 -3.47
CA GLU A 83 18.28 0.08 -2.61
C GLU A 83 17.43 0.23 -1.34
N GLU A 84 16.10 0.16 -1.44
CA GLU A 84 15.22 0.24 -0.27
C GLU A 84 15.38 -0.95 0.67
N VAL A 85 15.54 -2.17 0.12
CA VAL A 85 15.83 -3.36 0.91
C VAL A 85 17.18 -3.22 1.63
N ARG A 86 18.22 -2.70 0.95
CA ARG A 86 19.53 -2.43 1.55
C ARG A 86 19.47 -1.36 2.64
N ARG A 87 18.70 -0.28 2.44
CA ARG A 87 18.48 0.75 3.48
C ARG A 87 17.86 0.19 4.75
N LEU A 88 17.07 -0.88 4.66
CA LEU A 88 16.49 -1.56 5.81
C LEU A 88 17.46 -2.54 6.50
N GLN A 89 18.63 -2.84 5.90
CA GLN A 89 19.68 -3.68 6.49
C GLN A 89 20.61 -2.90 7.43
N THR A 90 20.77 -1.58 7.25
CA THR A 90 21.53 -0.77 8.20
C THR A 90 20.73 -0.66 9.50
N PRO A 91 21.24 -1.14 10.65
CA PRO A 91 20.60 -0.86 11.92
C PRO A 91 20.58 0.67 12.07
N SER A 92 19.38 1.23 12.18
CA SER A 92 19.22 2.62 12.58
C SER A 92 19.73 2.74 14.01
N THR A 93 21.00 3.08 14.18
CA THR A 93 21.53 3.66 15.41
C THR A 93 20.77 4.96 15.64
N SER A 94 19.76 4.90 16.49
CA SER A 94 19.25 6.07 17.20
C SER A 94 19.83 6.01 18.61
N PRO A 95 20.52 7.05 19.09
CA PRO A 95 20.98 7.10 20.46
C PRO A 95 19.87 7.72 21.32
N THR A 96 19.17 6.90 22.09
CA THR A 96 18.45 7.38 23.28
C THR A 96 18.49 6.27 24.33
N ALA A 97 19.46 6.46 25.23
CA ALA A 97 19.43 6.28 26.67
C ALA A 97 18.40 5.32 27.30
N ASP A 98 19.00 4.44 28.12
CA ASP A 98 18.54 3.91 29.41
C ASP A 98 17.58 2.71 29.43
N GLU A 99 18.24 1.54 29.52
CA GLU A 99 18.05 0.44 30.49
C GLU A 99 16.70 0.36 31.22
N GLU A 100 15.99 -0.76 31.06
CA GLU A 100 15.65 -1.68 32.18
C GLU A 100 15.63 -3.12 31.63
N GLU A 101 16.60 -3.93 32.06
CA GLU A 101 16.61 -5.39 31.89
C GLU A 101 15.64 -6.02 32.90
N ASP A 102 14.80 -6.96 32.46
CA ASP A 102 14.13 -7.91 33.35
C ASP A 102 14.13 -9.32 32.72
N PRO A 103 14.20 -10.39 33.55
CA PRO A 103 14.89 -11.62 33.19
C PRO A 103 14.00 -12.69 32.54
N VAL A 104 14.59 -13.31 31.52
CA VAL A 104 14.51 -14.72 31.07
C VAL A 104 13.32 -15.57 31.57
N SER A 105 12.35 -15.82 30.68
CA SER A 105 11.53 -17.02 30.70
C SER A 105 12.20 -18.07 29.81
N GLU A 106 12.78 -19.08 30.44
CA GLU A 106 13.34 -20.28 29.81
C GLU A 106 12.22 -21.10 29.18
N ASP A 107 12.11 -21.06 27.85
CA ASP A 107 11.62 -22.15 26.99
C ASP A 107 11.72 -21.70 25.53
N ASP A 108 12.94 -21.66 25.00
CA ASP A 108 13.13 -21.50 23.56
C ASP A 108 14.20 -22.46 23.05
N ILE A 109 13.77 -23.71 22.81
CA ILE A 109 14.46 -24.73 22.01
C ILE A 109 14.95 -24.17 20.67
N THR A 110 14.42 -23.01 20.21
CA THR A 110 14.88 -22.36 18.98
C THR A 110 16.18 -21.57 19.10
N SER A 111 16.74 -21.42 20.31
CA SER A 111 18.05 -20.79 20.53
C SER A 111 19.24 -21.66 20.12
N PHE A 112 19.08 -23.00 20.08
CA PHE A 112 20.11 -23.94 19.65
C PHE A 112 20.24 -24.09 18.13
N PHE A 113 19.22 -23.69 17.37
CA PHE A 113 19.29 -23.72 15.92
C PHE A 113 19.94 -22.44 15.42
N PRO A 114 21.08 -22.49 14.72
CA PRO A 114 21.64 -21.30 14.11
C PRO A 114 20.59 -20.74 13.15
N LYS A 115 20.00 -19.60 13.51
CA LYS A 115 19.20 -18.80 12.59
C LYS A 115 20.17 -18.30 11.52
N LYS A 116 20.42 -19.13 10.50
CA LYS A 116 20.95 -18.65 9.23
C LYS A 116 19.92 -17.66 8.71
N LYS A 117 20.09 -16.38 9.04
CA LYS A 117 19.58 -15.31 8.20
C LYS A 117 20.22 -15.59 6.86
N ASP A 118 19.46 -16.16 5.94
CA ASP A 118 19.94 -16.38 4.58
C ASP A 118 20.03 -15.01 3.91
N ASP A 119 21.06 -14.26 4.29
CA ASP A 119 21.38 -12.94 3.78
C ASP A 119 21.97 -13.03 2.37
N ARG A 120 21.95 -14.22 1.74
CA ARG A 120 22.45 -14.50 0.40
C ARG A 120 21.37 -14.51 -0.68
N LEU A 121 20.09 -14.67 -0.32
CA LEU A 121 19.01 -14.63 -1.30
C LEU A 121 18.53 -13.20 -1.49
N ASP A 122 18.60 -12.71 -2.73
CA ASP A 122 18.01 -11.43 -3.11
C ASP A 122 16.48 -11.54 -3.00
N GLU A 123 15.92 -11.10 -1.86
CA GLU A 123 14.47 -11.10 -1.62
C GLU A 123 13.70 -10.40 -2.75
N VAL A 124 14.32 -9.40 -3.42
CA VAL A 124 13.73 -8.71 -4.57
C VAL A 124 13.61 -9.67 -5.76
N GLU A 125 14.66 -10.43 -6.05
CA GLU A 125 14.65 -11.38 -7.16
C GLU A 125 13.65 -12.52 -6.91
N VAL A 126 13.61 -13.05 -5.68
CA VAL A 126 12.63 -14.07 -5.27
C VAL A 126 11.20 -13.53 -5.40
N PHE A 127 10.96 -12.29 -4.95
CA PHE A 127 9.67 -11.63 -5.08
C PHE A 127 9.23 -11.47 -6.55
N LEU A 128 10.13 -11.01 -7.42
CA LEU A 128 9.84 -10.77 -8.82
C LEU A 128 9.58 -12.06 -9.61
N LYS A 129 10.23 -13.18 -9.24
CA LYS A 129 10.01 -14.50 -9.85
C LYS A 129 8.80 -15.25 -9.29
N SER A 130 8.30 -14.85 -8.11
CA SER A 130 7.14 -15.51 -7.50
C SER A 130 5.87 -15.33 -8.35
N LEU A 131 5.01 -16.35 -8.37
CA LEU A 131 3.71 -16.30 -9.05
C LEU A 131 2.55 -15.97 -8.09
N ASP A 132 2.84 -15.84 -6.80
CA ASP A 132 1.83 -15.62 -5.77
C ASP A 132 1.25 -14.20 -5.85
N THR A 133 -0.06 -14.08 -6.02
CA THR A 133 -0.75 -12.80 -6.12
C THR A 133 -1.40 -12.36 -4.80
N SER A 134 -1.46 -13.25 -3.81
CA SER A 134 -2.11 -12.99 -2.53
C SER A 134 -1.18 -12.24 -1.58
N LEU A 135 -1.65 -11.13 -1.03
CA LEU A 135 -0.91 -10.32 -0.05
C LEU A 135 -0.58 -11.08 1.24
N LEU A 136 -1.35 -12.12 1.58
CA LEU A 136 -1.18 -12.88 2.83
C LEU A 136 0.00 -13.86 2.74
N THR A 137 0.22 -14.44 1.57
CA THR A 137 1.19 -15.51 1.34
C THR A 137 2.45 -14.99 0.65
N ALA A 138 2.33 -13.98 -0.22
CA ALA A 138 3.45 -13.47 -1.01
C ALA A 138 4.61 -12.89 -0.18
N PHE A 139 4.37 -12.53 1.08
CA PHE A 139 5.37 -11.96 1.98
C PHE A 139 5.75 -12.88 3.15
N ALA A 140 5.23 -14.11 3.21
CA ALA A 140 5.45 -15.01 4.34
C ALA A 140 6.94 -15.32 4.57
N SER A 141 7.71 -15.47 3.49
CA SER A 141 9.15 -15.72 3.50
C SER A 141 10.02 -14.50 3.16
N LEU A 142 9.42 -13.32 2.97
CA LEU A 142 10.09 -12.11 2.46
C LEU A 142 9.89 -10.89 3.39
N PRO A 143 10.51 -10.90 4.58
CA PRO A 143 10.27 -9.88 5.61
C PRO A 143 10.77 -8.49 5.21
N LYS A 144 11.86 -8.37 4.43
CA LYS A 144 12.37 -7.06 3.99
C LYS A 144 11.45 -6.48 2.94
N MET A 145 11.03 -7.28 1.95
CA MET A 145 10.06 -6.84 0.95
C MET A 145 8.71 -6.46 1.54
N ARG A 146 8.25 -7.14 2.60
CA ARG A 146 7.05 -6.73 3.35
C ARG A 146 7.15 -5.32 3.90
N ARG A 147 8.30 -4.95 4.46
CA ARG A 147 8.54 -3.59 5.01
C ARG A 147 8.54 -2.54 3.91
N VAL A 148 9.16 -2.83 2.77
CA VAL A 148 9.13 -1.96 1.59
C VAL A 148 7.70 -1.80 1.08
N PHE A 149 6.94 -2.89 0.97
CA PHE A 149 5.52 -2.83 0.58
C PHE A 149 4.73 -1.90 1.50
N ILE A 150 4.83 -2.07 2.82
CA ILE A 150 4.15 -1.20 3.78
C ILE A 150 4.55 0.27 3.56
N LYS A 151 5.85 0.57 3.51
CA LYS A 151 6.37 1.93 3.32
C LYS A 151 5.76 2.66 2.12
N PHE A 152 5.64 1.99 0.97
CA PHE A 152 5.15 2.62 -0.26
C PHE A 152 3.64 2.52 -0.47
N ASN A 153 2.98 1.46 0.04
CA ASN A 153 1.57 1.20 -0.22
C ASN A 153 0.63 1.66 0.89
N THR A 154 1.11 1.88 2.12
CA THR A 154 0.27 2.30 3.26
C THR A 154 0.46 3.77 3.65
N GLY A 155 1.26 4.54 2.90
CA GLY A 155 1.31 6.00 3.07
C GLY A 155 -0.07 6.60 2.76
N VAL A 156 -0.70 7.22 3.76
CA VAL A 156 -2.13 7.62 3.76
C VAL A 156 -2.53 8.38 2.49
N PRO A 157 -3.45 7.84 1.68
CA PRO A 157 -4.15 8.65 0.68
C PRO A 157 -5.64 8.29 0.76
N ALA A 158 -6.36 8.78 1.77
CA ALA A 158 -7.76 8.40 1.86
C ALA A 158 -8.61 9.43 2.58
N SER A 159 -8.90 10.53 1.88
CA SER A 159 -10.13 11.29 2.13
C SER A 159 -11.32 10.35 2.27
N ALA A 160 -11.39 9.24 1.53
CA ALA A 160 -12.43 8.21 1.69
C ALA A 160 -12.40 7.43 3.01
N ALA A 161 -11.23 7.23 3.64
CA ALA A 161 -11.14 6.65 4.98
C ALA A 161 -11.56 7.67 6.03
N CYS A 162 -11.13 8.92 5.86
CA CYS A 162 -11.59 10.05 6.66
C CYS A 162 -13.10 10.31 6.49
N GLU A 163 -13.67 10.12 5.30
CA GLU A 163 -15.11 10.27 5.03
C GLU A 163 -15.92 9.20 5.77
N ARG A 164 -15.45 7.95 5.82
CA ARG A 164 -16.09 6.92 6.66
C ARG A 164 -16.03 7.31 8.14
N LEU A 165 -14.89 7.82 8.59
CA LEU A 165 -14.73 8.36 9.95
C LEU A 165 -15.69 9.53 10.21
N PHE A 166 -15.79 10.50 9.29
CA PHE A 166 -16.66 11.67 9.39
C PHE A 166 -18.14 11.33 9.26
N SER A 167 -18.50 10.30 8.49
CA SER A 167 -19.87 9.80 8.41
C SER A 167 -20.33 9.28 9.77
N VAL A 168 -19.51 8.42 10.41
CA VAL A 168 -19.75 7.96 11.80
C VAL A 168 -19.72 9.14 12.78
N GLY A 169 -18.80 10.09 12.59
CA GLY A 169 -18.71 11.31 13.36
C GLY A 169 -19.98 12.16 13.28
N LYS A 170 -20.61 12.27 12.11
CA LYS A 170 -21.86 13.00 11.91
C LYS A 170 -23.01 12.35 12.69
N ASP A 171 -23.07 11.02 12.73
CA ASP A 171 -24.09 10.30 13.51
C ASP A 171 -23.91 10.52 15.03
N ILE A 172 -22.66 10.58 15.49
CA ILE A 172 -22.32 10.88 16.88
C ILE A 172 -22.62 12.36 17.20
N PHE A 173 -22.30 13.27 16.28
CA PHE A 173 -22.49 14.71 16.37
C PHE A 173 -23.91 15.11 15.93
N THR A 174 -24.94 14.50 16.54
CA THR A 174 -26.34 14.85 16.30
C THR A 174 -26.88 15.76 17.40
N ALA A 175 -27.68 16.77 17.03
CA ALA A 175 -28.20 17.81 17.95
C ALA A 175 -29.00 17.26 19.16
N LYS A 176 -29.51 16.02 19.06
CA LYS A 176 -30.24 15.33 20.14
C LYS A 176 -29.32 14.68 21.20
N ARG A 177 -28.03 14.50 20.92
CA ARG A 177 -27.02 14.03 21.88
C ARG A 177 -26.26 15.25 22.42
N SER A 178 -26.74 15.75 23.56
CA SER A 178 -26.18 16.86 24.35
C SER A 178 -24.65 17.01 24.30
N ARG A 179 -24.18 18.26 24.21
CA ARG A 179 -22.78 18.77 24.31
C ARG A 179 -21.75 17.73 24.78
N LEU A 180 -21.28 16.89 23.86
CA LEU A 180 -20.07 16.11 24.08
C LEU A 180 -18.88 17.08 24.09
N SER A 181 -17.98 16.94 25.05
CA SER A 181 -16.66 17.57 24.95
C SER A 181 -15.88 16.92 23.81
N ASP A 182 -14.93 17.64 23.21
CA ASP A 182 -14.10 17.14 22.11
C ASP A 182 -13.43 15.80 22.48
N LYS A 183 -12.92 15.69 23.71
CA LYS A 183 -12.31 14.45 24.22
C LYS A 183 -13.28 13.28 24.27
N SER A 184 -14.53 13.53 24.68
CA SER A 184 -15.57 12.49 24.74
C SER A 184 -16.04 12.08 23.34
N PHE A 185 -16.12 13.04 22.42
CA PHE A 185 -16.44 12.81 21.02
C PHE A 185 -15.39 11.93 20.33
N GLU A 186 -14.11 12.28 20.46
CA GLU A 186 -12.99 11.52 19.87
C GLU A 186 -12.94 10.09 20.40
N ARG A 187 -13.10 9.90 21.72
CA ARG A 187 -13.15 8.56 22.34
C ARG A 187 -14.31 7.73 21.79
N LEU A 188 -15.50 8.31 21.70
CA LEU A 188 -16.68 7.61 21.18
C LEU A 188 -16.54 7.28 19.69
N LEU A 189 -15.95 8.20 18.91
CA LEU A 189 -15.65 8.00 17.50
C LEU A 189 -14.69 6.83 17.31
N MET A 190 -13.61 6.77 18.09
CA MET A 190 -12.66 5.66 18.08
C MET A 190 -13.33 4.33 18.45
N CYS A 191 -14.15 4.30 19.50
CA CYS A 191 -14.91 3.11 19.88
C CYS A 191 -15.86 2.66 18.76
N CYS A 192 -16.57 3.59 18.13
CA CYS A 192 -17.54 3.28 17.07
C CYS A 192 -16.89 2.71 15.81
N VAL A 193 -15.76 3.27 15.38
CA VAL A 193 -15.02 2.78 14.21
C VAL A 193 -14.38 1.42 14.47
N ASN A 194 -13.91 1.19 15.70
CA ASN A 194 -13.20 -0.03 16.08
C ASN A 194 -14.10 -1.12 16.69
N LYS A 195 -15.44 -1.00 16.63
CA LYS A 195 -16.37 -2.01 17.18
C LYS A 195 -16.03 -3.45 16.77
N ARG A 196 -15.54 -3.66 15.55
CA ARG A 196 -15.14 -4.99 15.03
C ARG A 196 -13.95 -5.63 15.75
N PHE A 197 -13.11 -4.84 16.41
CA PHE A 197 -11.96 -5.31 17.19
C PHE A 197 -12.27 -5.45 18.68
N CYS A 198 -13.34 -4.78 19.15
CA CYS A 198 -13.78 -4.83 20.56
C CYS A 198 -14.88 -5.87 20.80
N SER A 199 -15.61 -6.30 19.77
CA SER A 199 -16.52 -7.44 19.85
C SER A 199 -15.71 -8.74 19.77
N GLY A 200 -15.26 -9.23 20.92
CA GLY A 200 -14.70 -10.57 21.02
C GLY A 200 -15.77 -11.61 20.69
N ASN A 201 -15.54 -12.36 19.62
CA ASN A 201 -16.00 -13.71 19.38
C ASN A 201 -14.84 -14.49 18.79
#